data_AF-A0A2L1UKS1-F1
#
_entry.id   AF-A0A2L1UKS1-F1
#
_cell.length_a   1.000
_cell.length_b   1.000
_cell.length_c   1.000
_cell.angle_alpha   90.00
_cell.angle_beta   90.00
_cell.angle_gamma   90.00
#
_symmetry.space_group_name_H-M   'P 1'
#
loop_
_entity.id
_entity.type
_entity.pdbx_description
1 polymer ?
#
loop_
_entity_poly.entity_id
_entity_poly.type
_entity_poly.pdbx_seq_one_letter_code
_entity_poly.pdbx_strand_id
1 'polypeptide(L)'
;MPATAPLKKSYYSADRSLSLSQLDMEIISQIVRDLDVAESEKEHYVTGWMGQNSVVLVRNYQDKRGTSNGIVMSRGNRYKLTIQAIIFRIPKFLLWITFRRKPRTMTVIAYNKLGEQATGLQQFMHIQEPELKEQLESDWRELNDYLGMACWQMENNQPLWRQLHEEISPQSLLMQAESAWFNGKKLQKDGECEGLWLHEQFIGRRTGEQAALLLSWKDDENQDIASYLFERVSADKIRVMLRPRKEEKFYPLNPFDAVHLQQALTMFHQAEEALSETQRRA
;
A
#
# COMPACT_ATOMS: atom_id res chain seq x y z
N MET A 1 8.28 8.30 -18.22
CA MET A 1 7.11 7.41 -18.32
C MET A 1 6.01 8.14 -19.08
N PRO A 2 5.23 7.46 -19.96
CA PRO A 2 4.06 8.09 -20.58
C PRO A 2 3.11 8.61 -19.50
N ALA A 3 2.41 9.71 -19.79
CA ALA A 3 1.46 10.29 -18.85
C ALA A 3 0.32 9.31 -18.59
N THR A 4 0.35 8.67 -17.42
CA THR A 4 -0.69 7.76 -16.96
C THR A 4 -1.98 8.54 -16.74
N ALA A 5 -3.11 7.97 -17.16
CA ALA A 5 -4.41 8.62 -17.00
C ALA A 5 -4.64 8.97 -15.52
N PRO A 6 -5.16 10.17 -15.21
CA PRO A 6 -5.35 10.60 -13.83
C PRO A 6 -6.32 9.65 -13.12
N LEU A 7 -5.90 9.19 -11.94
CA LEU A 7 -6.71 8.31 -11.11
C LEU A 7 -7.88 9.07 -10.50
N LYS A 8 -9.06 8.44 -10.53
CA LYS A 8 -10.29 8.97 -9.95
C LYS A 8 -10.30 8.75 -8.44
N LYS A 9 -10.98 9.65 -7.72
CA LYS A 9 -11.06 9.69 -6.25
C LYS A 9 -12.53 9.87 -5.82
N SER A 10 -12.91 9.25 -4.71
CA SER A 10 -14.20 9.43 -4.03
C SER A 10 -13.96 9.89 -2.58
N TYR A 11 -14.81 10.80 -2.08
CA TYR A 11 -14.82 11.34 -0.69
C TYR A 11 -13.59 12.12 -0.22
N TYR A 12 -12.39 11.58 -0.46
CA TYR A 12 -11.13 12.07 0.07
C TYR A 12 -10.21 12.55 -1.04
N SER A 13 -9.51 13.64 -0.77
CA SER A 13 -8.48 14.19 -1.65
C SER A 13 -7.59 15.17 -0.89
N ALA A 14 -6.36 15.35 -1.36
CA ALA A 14 -5.37 16.24 -0.77
C ALA A 14 -5.87 17.70 -0.67
N ASP A 15 -6.57 18.18 -1.70
CA ASP A 15 -7.10 19.56 -1.79
C ASP A 15 -8.27 19.84 -0.83
N ARG A 16 -8.93 18.79 -0.32
CA ARG A 16 -10.09 18.89 0.58
C ARG A 16 -9.83 18.32 1.96
N SER A 17 -8.62 17.85 2.23
CA SER A 17 -8.27 17.28 3.52
C SER A 17 -8.32 18.34 4.63
N LEU A 18 -8.90 17.96 5.76
CA LEU A 18 -8.80 18.73 7.00
C LEU A 18 -7.37 18.61 7.54
N SER A 19 -6.90 19.62 8.29
CA SER A 19 -5.60 19.49 8.96
C SER A 19 -5.64 18.41 10.02
N LEU A 20 -4.48 17.84 10.37
CA LEU A 20 -4.37 16.84 11.44
C LEU A 20 -4.95 17.37 12.76
N SER A 21 -4.76 18.66 13.07
CA SER A 21 -5.33 19.29 14.27
C SER A 21 -6.87 19.42 14.28
N GLN A 22 -7.52 19.29 13.12
CA GLN A 22 -8.97 19.42 12.95
C GLN A 22 -9.69 18.05 12.96
N LEU A 23 -8.94 16.95 12.95
CA LEU A 23 -9.55 15.62 12.95
C LEU A 23 -10.16 15.30 14.32
N ASP A 24 -11.40 14.83 14.28
CA ASP A 24 -12.10 14.31 15.43
C ASP A 24 -12.41 12.81 15.27
N MET A 25 -13.08 12.27 16.28
CA MET A 25 -13.35 10.84 16.38
C MET A 25 -14.39 10.38 15.36
N GLU A 26 -15.35 11.25 15.01
CA GLU A 26 -16.41 10.93 14.05
C GLU A 26 -15.82 10.87 12.64
N ILE A 27 -14.97 11.85 12.30
CA ILE A 27 -14.24 11.89 11.03
C ILE A 27 -13.36 10.66 10.88
N ILE A 28 -12.51 10.36 11.87
CA ILE A 28 -11.61 9.19 11.80
C ILE A 28 -12.41 7.89 11.67
N SER A 29 -13.50 7.76 12.43
CA SER A 29 -14.36 6.57 12.35
C SER A 29 -15.13 6.47 11.04
N GLN A 30 -15.46 7.60 10.39
CA GLN A 30 -16.09 7.59 9.06
C GLN A 30 -15.10 7.11 8.00
N ILE A 31 -13.86 7.64 8.00
CA ILE A 31 -12.81 7.22 7.07
C ILE A 31 -12.58 5.71 7.13
N VAL A 32 -12.54 5.14 8.34
CA VAL A 32 -12.38 3.70 8.53
C VAL A 32 -13.58 2.89 8.05
N ARG A 33 -14.78 3.45 8.11
CA ARG A 33 -15.99 2.79 7.63
C ARG A 33 -16.08 2.79 6.11
N ASP A 34 -15.67 3.87 5.46
CA ASP A 34 -15.76 3.99 4.00
C ASP A 34 -14.82 3.02 3.26
N LEU A 35 -13.77 2.55 3.94
CA LEU A 35 -12.81 1.55 3.42
C LEU A 35 -13.05 0.13 3.95
N ASP A 36 -14.13 -0.11 4.68
CA ASP A 36 -14.43 -1.43 5.21
C ASP A 36 -14.98 -2.36 4.13
N VAL A 37 -14.16 -3.33 3.75
CA VAL A 37 -14.52 -4.40 2.80
C VAL A 37 -15.13 -5.61 3.52
N ALA A 38 -14.94 -5.74 4.83
CA ALA A 38 -15.35 -6.92 5.57
C ALA A 38 -16.79 -6.84 6.08
N GLU A 39 -17.38 -5.64 6.16
CA GLU A 39 -18.67 -5.35 6.81
C GLU A 39 -18.78 -6.00 8.21
N SER A 40 -17.64 -6.15 8.87
CA SER A 40 -17.51 -6.97 10.07
C SER A 40 -17.36 -6.09 11.31
N GLU A 41 -18.17 -6.40 12.32
CA GLU A 41 -18.03 -5.81 13.65
C GLU A 41 -16.85 -6.39 14.46
N LYS A 42 -16.20 -7.46 13.95
CA LYS A 42 -14.99 -8.04 14.57
C LYS A 42 -13.75 -7.22 14.22
N GLU A 43 -12.75 -7.32 15.09
CA GLU A 43 -11.41 -6.80 14.81
C GLU A 43 -10.90 -7.31 13.46
N HIS A 44 -10.47 -6.38 12.61
CA HIS A 44 -9.79 -6.72 11.37
C HIS A 44 -8.89 -5.57 10.92
N TYR A 45 -7.94 -5.95 10.06
CA TYR A 45 -6.94 -5.06 9.51
C TYR A 45 -7.00 -5.11 7.99
N VAL A 46 -6.98 -3.94 7.37
CA VAL A 46 -6.83 -3.82 5.92
C VAL A 46 -5.49 -3.14 5.67
N THR A 47 -4.56 -3.86 5.05
CA THR A 47 -3.23 -3.34 4.72
C THR A 47 -3.21 -2.89 3.27
N GLY A 48 -2.53 -1.81 2.94
CA GLY A 48 -2.32 -1.34 1.57
C GLY A 48 -1.02 -0.55 1.44
N TRP A 49 -0.77 -0.02 0.24
CA TRP A 49 0.51 0.60 -0.11
C TRP A 49 0.33 1.98 -0.76
N MET A 50 0.92 2.99 -0.13
CA MET A 50 1.03 4.36 -0.66
C MET A 50 2.47 4.59 -1.12
N GLY A 51 2.75 4.27 -2.39
CA GLY A 51 4.12 4.09 -2.86
C GLY A 51 4.78 2.95 -2.08
N GLN A 52 6.04 3.11 -1.66
CA GLN A 52 6.77 2.08 -0.90
C GLN A 52 6.47 2.13 0.60
N ASN A 53 5.42 2.85 1.00
CA ASN A 53 5.03 3.09 2.38
C ASN A 53 3.77 2.28 2.72
N SER A 54 3.81 1.55 3.83
CA SER A 54 2.67 0.74 4.25
C SER A 54 1.61 1.60 4.90
N VAL A 55 0.36 1.30 4.58
CA VAL A 55 -0.84 1.86 5.20
C VAL A 55 -1.62 0.71 5.83
N VAL A 56 -2.05 0.86 7.08
CA VAL A 56 -2.84 -0.12 7.80
C VAL A 56 -4.08 0.56 8.34
N LEU A 57 -5.23 0.14 7.84
CA LEU A 57 -6.52 0.43 8.42
C LEU A 57 -6.76 -0.55 9.57
N VAL A 58 -7.05 0.01 10.74
CA VAL A 58 -7.37 -0.74 11.96
C VAL A 58 -8.84 -0.54 12.25
N ARG A 59 -9.62 -1.63 12.26
CA ARG A 59 -11.03 -1.59 12.63
C ARG A 59 -11.31 -2.46 13.83
N ASN A 60 -12.06 -1.90 14.77
CA ASN A 60 -12.54 -2.54 15.97
C ASN A 60 -11.46 -3.33 16.72
N TYR A 61 -10.21 -2.83 16.74
CA TYR A 61 -9.16 -3.42 17.55
C TYR A 61 -9.63 -3.50 19.00
N GLN A 62 -9.56 -4.66 19.64
CA GLN A 62 -10.03 -4.83 21.01
C GLN A 62 -8.88 -5.26 21.92
N ASP A 63 -8.57 -4.44 22.91
CA ASP A 63 -7.68 -4.81 24.00
C ASP A 63 -8.36 -4.57 25.36
N LYS A 64 -7.75 -5.06 26.44
CA LYS A 64 -8.15 -4.83 27.83
C LYS A 64 -8.38 -3.35 28.13
N ARG A 65 -7.69 -2.45 27.40
CA ARG A 65 -7.73 -1.00 27.58
C ARG A 65 -8.86 -0.30 26.82
N GLY A 66 -9.48 -0.92 25.82
CA GLY A 66 -10.47 -0.26 24.98
C GLY A 66 -10.57 -0.83 23.59
N THR A 67 -11.31 -0.12 22.74
CA THR A 67 -11.39 -0.38 21.30
C THR A 67 -10.81 0.76 20.49
N SER A 68 -10.18 0.49 19.35
CA SER A 68 -9.71 1.55 18.44
C SER A 68 -10.07 1.31 16.99
N ASN A 69 -10.30 2.43 16.30
CA ASN A 69 -10.46 2.52 14.85
C ASN A 69 -9.47 3.57 14.34
N GLY A 70 -8.84 3.35 13.20
CA GLY A 70 -8.04 4.39 12.57
C GLY A 70 -7.09 3.90 11.52
N ILE A 71 -6.13 4.73 11.17
CA ILE A 71 -5.12 4.47 10.15
C ILE A 71 -3.73 4.61 10.76
N VAL A 72 -2.84 3.71 10.38
CA VAL A 72 -1.42 3.79 10.68
C VAL A 72 -0.67 3.75 9.36
N MET A 73 0.14 4.77 9.09
CA MET A 73 1.02 4.82 7.93
C MET A 73 2.49 4.76 8.38
N SER A 74 3.32 4.02 7.67
CA SER A 74 4.77 3.94 7.91
C SER A 74 5.55 4.48 6.72
N ARG A 75 6.36 5.52 6.94
CA ARG A 75 7.30 6.03 5.93
C ARG A 75 8.59 5.21 5.95
N GLY A 76 8.50 4.00 5.40
CA GLY A 76 9.57 3.01 5.51
C GLY A 76 9.96 2.72 6.95
N ASN A 77 11.27 2.67 7.20
CA ASN A 77 11.85 2.55 8.53
C ASN A 77 12.19 3.91 9.17
N ARG A 78 11.62 5.02 8.66
CA ARG A 78 11.89 6.38 9.17
C ARG A 78 10.97 6.75 10.32
N TYR A 79 9.66 6.59 10.13
CA TYR A 79 8.65 6.91 11.15
C TYR A 79 7.28 6.31 10.84
N LYS A 80 6.40 6.34 11.84
CA LYS A 80 4.97 6.05 11.73
C LYS A 80 4.13 7.28 12.07
N LEU A 81 3.08 7.49 11.29
CA LEU A 81 1.97 8.39 11.60
C LEU A 81 0.76 7.54 11.98
N THR A 82 0.22 7.75 13.18
CA THR A 82 -0.96 7.07 13.72
C THR A 82 -2.09 8.06 13.87
N ILE A 83 -3.25 7.76 13.30
CA ILE A 83 -4.47 8.58 13.36
C ILE A 83 -5.60 7.67 13.81
N GLN A 84 -5.99 7.72 15.08
CA GLN A 84 -6.92 6.78 15.67
C GLN A 84 -7.97 7.43 16.57
N ALA A 85 -9.18 6.89 16.54
CA ALA A 85 -10.21 7.09 17.55
C ALA A 85 -10.19 5.91 18.52
N ILE A 86 -9.91 6.17 19.80
CA ILE A 86 -9.80 5.15 20.86
C ILE A 86 -10.93 5.33 21.87
N ILE A 87 -11.75 4.30 22.07
CA ILE A 87 -12.78 4.24 23.11
C ILE A 87 -12.22 3.45 24.28
N PHE A 88 -11.92 4.11 25.41
CA PHE A 88 -11.38 3.41 26.57
C PHE A 88 -12.42 2.48 27.23
N ARG A 89 -11.98 1.32 27.69
CA ARG A 89 -12.80 0.44 28.52
C ARG A 89 -12.71 0.88 29.98
N ILE A 90 -13.76 1.53 30.48
CA ILE A 90 -13.84 1.96 31.88
C ILE A 90 -14.85 1.08 32.63
N PRO A 91 -14.47 0.47 33.78
CA PRO A 91 -15.41 -0.23 34.66
C PRO A 91 -16.65 0.61 34.99
N LYS A 92 -17.84 0.01 34.95
CA LYS A 92 -19.12 0.74 35.15
C LYS A 92 -19.17 1.53 36.45
N PHE A 93 -18.62 1.01 37.55
CA PHE A 93 -18.62 1.72 38.83
C PHE A 93 -17.82 3.04 38.77
N LEU A 94 -16.71 3.10 38.02
CA LEU A 94 -15.94 4.33 37.81
C LEU A 94 -16.70 5.35 36.96
N LEU A 95 -17.49 4.90 35.99
CA LEU A 95 -18.38 5.78 35.21
C LEU A 95 -19.44 6.42 36.12
N TRP A 96 -20.06 5.64 37.01
CA TRP A 96 -21.04 6.13 37.98
C TRP A 96 -20.44 7.15 38.96
N ILE A 97 -19.28 6.84 39.56
CA ILE A 97 -18.60 7.74 40.51
C ILE A 97 -18.17 9.05 39.84
N THR A 98 -17.86 9.02 38.54
CA THR A 98 -17.51 10.21 37.76
C THR A 98 -18.71 10.88 37.08
N PHE A 99 -19.94 10.46 37.37
CA PHE A 99 -21.18 10.93 36.74
C PHE A 99 -21.17 10.87 35.20
N ARG A 100 -20.41 9.94 34.61
CA ARG A 100 -20.31 9.75 33.16
C ARG A 100 -21.22 8.62 32.68
N ARG A 101 -21.96 8.86 31.60
CA ARG A 101 -22.82 7.83 30.97
C ARG A 101 -22.09 6.92 29.99
N LYS A 102 -21.00 7.40 29.39
CA LYS A 102 -20.17 6.65 28.42
C LYS A 102 -18.68 6.85 28.71
N PRO A 103 -17.80 5.90 28.35
CA PRO A 103 -16.37 6.11 28.42
C PRO A 103 -15.94 7.30 27.55
N ARG A 104 -14.84 7.94 27.91
CA ARG A 104 -14.24 8.97 27.06
C ARG A 104 -13.67 8.28 25.83
N THR A 105 -14.08 8.73 24.66
CA THR A 105 -13.36 8.44 23.42
C THR A 105 -12.31 9.54 23.23
N MET A 106 -11.13 9.18 22.72
CA MET A 106 -10.05 10.13 22.44
C MET A 106 -9.55 9.97 21.02
N THR A 107 -9.30 11.10 20.37
CA THR A 107 -8.49 11.19 19.16
C THR A 107 -7.02 11.09 19.54
N VAL A 108 -6.30 10.17 18.90
CA VAL A 108 -4.85 10.00 19.00
C VAL A 108 -4.26 10.24 17.63
N ILE A 109 -3.53 11.35 17.50
CA ILE A 109 -2.77 11.66 16.30
C ILE A 109 -1.33 11.77 16.73
N ALA A 110 -0.52 10.81 16.32
CA ALA A 110 0.80 10.63 16.88
C ALA A 110 1.84 10.27 15.84
N TYR A 111 3.03 10.78 16.09
CA TYR A 111 4.25 10.51 15.36
C TYR A 111 5.13 9.59 16.19
N ASN A 112 5.80 8.65 15.54
CA ASN A 112 6.78 7.79 16.17
C ASN A 112 7.99 7.58 15.24
N LYS A 113 9.18 8.02 15.65
CA LYS A 113 10.40 7.79 14.87
C LYS A 113 10.78 6.31 14.93
N LEU A 114 11.18 5.74 13.81
CA LEU A 114 11.64 4.37 13.67
C LEU A 114 13.16 4.32 13.40
N GLY A 115 13.72 3.11 13.33
CA GLY A 115 15.13 2.89 13.05
C GLY A 115 16.05 3.11 14.26
N GLU A 116 17.29 3.51 14.01
CA GLU A 116 18.36 3.58 15.01
C GLU A 116 18.13 4.65 16.09
N GLN A 117 17.29 5.65 15.80
CA GLN A 117 16.91 6.72 16.74
C GLN A 117 15.41 6.64 17.07
N ALA A 118 14.91 5.44 17.34
CA ALA A 118 13.51 5.27 17.71
C ALA A 118 13.16 6.10 18.94
N THR A 119 12.11 6.92 18.84
CA THR A 119 11.62 7.74 19.94
C THR A 119 10.35 7.14 20.54
N GLY A 120 9.91 7.66 21.69
CA GLY A 120 8.57 7.36 22.18
C GLY A 120 7.51 8.02 21.30
N LEU A 121 6.28 7.51 21.38
CA LEU A 121 5.12 8.08 20.69
C LEU A 121 4.90 9.54 21.14
N GLN A 122 4.91 10.46 20.17
CA GLN A 122 4.71 11.90 20.38
C GLN A 122 3.38 12.34 19.77
N GLN A 123 2.54 13.02 20.55
CA GLN A 123 1.27 13.57 20.06
C GLN A 123 1.53 14.76 19.14
N PHE A 124 0.85 14.80 17.98
CA PHE A 124 1.00 15.83 16.96
C PHE A 124 0.87 17.25 17.51
N MET A 125 -0.12 17.46 18.39
CA MET A 125 -0.35 18.76 19.03
C MET A 125 0.85 19.26 19.85
N HIS A 126 1.69 18.35 20.36
CA HIS A 126 2.86 18.67 21.19
C HIS A 126 4.17 18.73 20.41
N ILE A 127 4.16 18.48 19.10
CA ILE A 127 5.34 18.65 18.25
C ILE A 127 5.66 20.15 18.15
N GLN A 128 6.88 20.54 18.52
CA GLN A 128 7.32 21.94 18.47
C GLN A 128 8.01 22.29 17.15
N GLU A 129 8.56 21.29 16.47
CA GLU A 129 9.27 21.41 15.19
C GLU A 129 8.28 21.71 14.05
N PRO A 130 8.32 22.93 13.45
CA PRO A 130 7.36 23.32 12.41
C PRO A 130 7.52 22.50 11.12
N GLU A 131 8.77 22.21 10.73
CA GLU A 131 9.08 21.40 9.54
C GLU A 131 8.51 19.98 9.66
N LEU A 132 8.63 19.37 10.85
CA LEU A 132 8.05 18.07 11.11
C LEU A 132 6.52 18.13 11.03
N LYS A 133 5.88 19.18 11.59
CA LYS A 133 4.43 19.35 11.48
C LYS A 133 3.98 19.47 10.02
N GLU A 134 4.66 20.29 9.24
CA GLU A 134 4.35 20.47 7.82
C GLU A 134 4.52 19.16 7.03
N GLN A 135 5.59 18.40 7.32
CA GLN A 135 5.79 17.07 6.73
C GLN A 135 4.62 16.13 7.06
N LEU A 136 4.17 16.08 8.32
CA LEU A 136 3.05 15.22 8.72
C LEU A 136 1.72 15.65 8.09
N GLU A 137 1.50 16.95 7.92
CA GLU A 137 0.33 17.48 7.19
C GLU A 137 0.41 17.17 5.69
N SER A 138 1.61 17.18 5.09
CA SER A 138 1.82 16.74 3.70
C SER A 138 1.53 15.25 3.53
N ASP A 139 2.07 14.43 4.43
CA ASP A 139 1.82 13.00 4.50
C ASP A 139 0.33 12.68 4.65
N TRP A 140 -0.37 13.47 5.47
CA TRP A 140 -1.81 13.35 5.64
C TRP A 140 -2.58 13.69 4.37
N ARG A 141 -2.17 14.73 3.64
CA ARG A 141 -2.73 15.08 2.33
C ARG A 141 -2.54 13.97 1.30
N GLU A 142 -1.33 13.41 1.21
CA GLU A 142 -1.04 12.26 0.34
C GLU A 142 -1.87 11.05 0.72
N LEU A 143 -2.02 10.78 2.02
CA LEU A 143 -2.86 9.71 2.50
C LEU A 143 -4.33 9.93 2.12
N ASN A 144 -4.86 11.16 2.16
CA ASN A 144 -6.22 11.44 1.69
C ASN A 144 -6.40 11.15 0.21
N ASP A 145 -5.41 11.46 -0.62
CA ASP A 145 -5.44 11.08 -2.03
C ASP A 145 -5.47 9.55 -2.20
N TYR A 146 -4.64 8.83 -1.46
CA TYR A 146 -4.64 7.36 -1.43
C TYR A 146 -6.01 6.80 -1.02
N LEU A 147 -6.57 7.27 0.10
CA LEU A 147 -7.88 6.86 0.60
C LEU A 147 -8.97 7.14 -0.43
N GLY A 148 -8.91 8.27 -1.11
CA GLY A 148 -9.87 8.66 -2.14
C GLY A 148 -9.84 7.75 -3.36
N MET A 149 -8.64 7.38 -3.82
CA MET A 149 -8.47 6.42 -4.91
C MET A 149 -8.95 5.02 -4.51
N ALA A 150 -8.65 4.60 -3.27
CA ALA A 150 -9.09 3.32 -2.74
C ALA A 150 -10.62 3.23 -2.66
N CYS A 151 -11.29 4.27 -2.12
CA CYS A 151 -12.76 4.34 -2.09
C CYS A 151 -13.33 4.23 -3.51
N TRP A 152 -12.80 5.00 -4.46
CA TRP A 152 -13.29 4.97 -5.84
C TRP A 152 -13.15 3.58 -6.48
N GLN A 153 -12.02 2.89 -6.26
CA GLN A 153 -11.85 1.51 -6.74
C GLN A 153 -12.95 0.60 -6.17
N MET A 154 -13.18 0.63 -4.86
CA MET A 154 -14.14 -0.28 -4.23
C MET A 154 -15.57 -0.03 -4.71
N GLU A 155 -15.99 1.23 -4.80
CA GLU A 155 -17.34 1.62 -5.23
C GLU A 155 -17.65 1.26 -6.69
N ASN A 156 -16.62 1.27 -7.54
CA ASN A 156 -16.76 1.03 -8.97
C ASN A 156 -16.39 -0.40 -9.36
N ASN A 157 -16.45 -1.34 -8.40
CA ASN A 157 -16.16 -2.76 -8.61
C ASN A 157 -14.72 -3.02 -9.13
N GLN A 158 -13.76 -2.32 -8.54
CA GLN A 158 -12.31 -2.51 -8.65
C GLN A 158 -11.82 -2.52 -10.11
N PRO A 159 -12.08 -1.46 -10.90
CA PRO A 159 -11.85 -1.47 -12.34
C PRO A 159 -10.39 -1.71 -12.72
N LEU A 160 -9.41 -1.19 -11.97
CA LEU A 160 -8.00 -1.43 -12.27
C LEU A 160 -7.56 -2.85 -11.94
N TRP A 161 -8.11 -3.42 -10.87
CA TRP A 161 -7.86 -4.82 -10.51
C TRP A 161 -8.39 -5.76 -11.59
N ARG A 162 -9.61 -5.51 -12.06
CA ARG A 162 -10.23 -6.26 -13.15
C ARG A 162 -9.45 -6.11 -14.45
N GLN A 163 -9.09 -4.88 -14.82
CA GLN A 163 -8.27 -4.62 -16.01
C GLN A 163 -6.95 -5.39 -15.95
N LEU A 164 -6.26 -5.38 -14.81
CA LEU A 164 -5.02 -6.13 -14.64
C LEU A 164 -5.21 -7.63 -14.89
N HIS A 165 -6.29 -8.22 -14.37
CA HIS A 165 -6.59 -9.64 -14.54
C HIS A 165 -7.17 -10.00 -15.92
N GLU A 166 -7.77 -9.04 -16.62
CA GLU A 166 -8.25 -9.19 -18.00
C GLU A 166 -7.09 -9.12 -19.00
N GLU A 167 -6.12 -8.23 -18.77
CA GLU A 167 -4.98 -8.00 -19.67
C GLU A 167 -3.81 -8.98 -19.42
N ILE A 168 -3.56 -9.37 -18.17
CA ILE A 168 -2.44 -10.26 -17.81
C ILE A 168 -2.96 -11.68 -17.59
N SER A 169 -2.92 -12.50 -18.65
CA SER A 169 -3.29 -13.91 -18.55
C SER A 169 -2.17 -14.79 -17.98
N PRO A 170 -2.48 -15.88 -17.26
CA PRO A 170 -1.50 -16.88 -16.83
C PRO A 170 -0.67 -17.47 -17.98
N GLN A 171 -1.25 -17.55 -19.18
CA GLN A 171 -0.56 -18.05 -20.37
C GLN A 171 0.40 -17.00 -20.93
N SER A 172 0.02 -15.71 -20.96
CA SER A 172 0.96 -14.64 -21.31
C SER A 172 2.16 -14.64 -20.36
N LEU A 173 1.93 -14.73 -19.04
CA LEU A 173 3.03 -14.82 -18.07
C LEU A 173 4.00 -15.97 -18.35
N LEU A 174 3.48 -17.16 -18.67
CA LEU A 174 4.31 -18.31 -19.02
C LEU A 174 5.12 -18.02 -20.30
N MET A 175 4.50 -17.50 -21.35
CA MET A 175 5.19 -17.17 -22.60
C MET A 175 6.28 -16.12 -22.39
N GLN A 176 6.03 -15.08 -21.57
CA GLN A 176 7.03 -14.06 -21.26
C GLN A 176 8.18 -14.64 -20.43
N ALA A 177 7.87 -15.47 -19.43
CA ALA A 177 8.88 -16.16 -18.63
C ALA A 177 9.74 -17.14 -19.46
N GLU A 178 9.19 -17.73 -20.52
CA GLU A 178 9.90 -18.64 -21.42
C GLU A 178 10.55 -17.94 -22.63
N SER A 179 10.49 -16.60 -22.69
CA SER A 179 11.01 -15.84 -23.82
C SER A 179 12.48 -16.16 -24.14
N ALA A 180 12.78 -16.32 -25.42
CA ALA A 180 14.13 -16.53 -25.92
C ALA A 180 15.08 -15.34 -25.62
N TRP A 181 14.53 -14.19 -25.22
CA TRP A 181 15.32 -13.02 -24.80
C TRP A 181 16.34 -13.33 -23.69
N PHE A 182 16.02 -14.32 -22.83
CA PHE A 182 16.87 -14.75 -21.73
C PHE A 182 17.94 -15.78 -22.13
N ASN A 183 17.83 -16.39 -23.32
CA ASN A 183 18.73 -17.45 -23.75
C ASN A 183 20.11 -16.92 -24.15
N GLY A 184 21.16 -17.68 -23.86
CA GLY A 184 22.53 -17.37 -24.28
C GLY A 184 23.19 -16.18 -23.55
N LYS A 185 22.52 -15.58 -22.57
CA LYS A 185 23.02 -14.45 -21.77
C LYS A 185 23.34 -14.90 -20.34
N LYS A 186 24.31 -14.24 -19.70
CA LYS A 186 24.59 -14.44 -18.27
C LYS A 186 23.56 -13.66 -17.45
N LEU A 187 22.61 -14.36 -16.86
CA LEU A 187 21.53 -13.77 -16.06
C LEU A 187 21.99 -13.46 -14.63
N GLN A 188 21.50 -12.36 -14.06
CA GLN A 188 21.67 -12.01 -12.66
C GLN A 188 20.55 -12.66 -11.83
N LYS A 189 20.86 -13.14 -10.63
CA LYS A 189 19.87 -13.72 -9.72
C LYS A 189 19.28 -12.67 -8.79
N ASP A 190 17.98 -12.74 -8.58
CA ASP A 190 17.24 -12.01 -7.56
C ASP A 190 16.21 -12.97 -6.93
N GLY A 191 16.58 -13.54 -5.78
CA GLY A 191 15.83 -14.63 -5.15
C GLY A 191 15.74 -15.86 -6.05
N GLU A 192 14.52 -16.29 -6.33
CA GLU A 192 14.21 -17.43 -7.23
C GLU A 192 14.14 -17.02 -8.71
N CYS A 193 14.22 -15.73 -9.00
CA CYS A 193 14.19 -15.22 -10.37
C CYS A 193 15.59 -14.99 -10.91
N GLU A 194 15.73 -15.09 -12.23
CA GLU A 194 16.94 -14.72 -12.96
C GLU A 194 16.62 -13.79 -14.12
N GLY A 195 17.46 -12.78 -14.36
CA GLY A 195 17.11 -11.70 -15.27
C GLY A 195 18.25 -10.79 -15.68
N LEU A 196 17.89 -9.71 -16.36
CA LEU A 196 18.81 -8.69 -16.86
C LEU A 196 18.22 -7.30 -16.68
N TRP A 197 19.10 -6.31 -16.56
CA TRP A 197 18.73 -4.91 -16.63
C TRP A 197 18.54 -4.48 -18.08
N LEU A 198 17.41 -3.85 -18.36
CA LEU A 198 17.11 -3.15 -19.58
C LEU A 198 16.85 -1.68 -19.23
N HIS A 199 17.84 -0.83 -19.49
CA HIS A 199 17.85 0.56 -19.03
C HIS A 199 17.61 0.64 -17.51
N GLU A 200 16.55 1.30 -17.07
CA GLU A 200 16.20 1.53 -15.66
C GLU A 200 15.32 0.42 -15.04
N GLN A 201 15.02 -0.64 -15.79
CA GLN A 201 14.15 -1.73 -15.35
C GLN A 201 14.88 -3.07 -15.38
N PHE A 202 14.86 -3.79 -14.27
CA PHE A 202 15.26 -5.20 -14.24
C PHE A 202 14.07 -6.08 -14.63
N ILE A 203 14.27 -6.97 -15.58
CA ILE A 203 13.29 -7.98 -15.99
C ILE A 203 13.88 -9.34 -15.64
N GLY A 204 13.28 -9.98 -14.64
CA GLY A 204 13.61 -11.33 -14.20
C GLY A 204 12.47 -12.31 -14.43
N ARG A 205 12.80 -13.59 -14.50
CA ARG A 205 11.84 -14.67 -14.72
C ARG A 205 12.05 -15.81 -13.74
N ARG A 206 10.97 -16.56 -13.51
CA ARG A 206 11.00 -17.95 -13.03
C ARG A 206 10.19 -18.77 -14.03
N THR A 207 10.72 -19.88 -14.53
CA THR A 207 10.04 -20.76 -15.50
C THR A 207 9.33 -21.92 -14.80
N GLY A 208 8.53 -22.69 -15.55
CA GLY A 208 7.82 -23.87 -15.04
C GLY A 208 6.37 -23.61 -14.63
N GLU A 209 5.78 -24.51 -13.85
CA GLU A 209 4.35 -24.45 -13.49
C GLU A 209 3.98 -23.18 -12.70
N GLN A 210 4.90 -22.70 -11.85
CA GLN A 210 4.78 -21.46 -11.11
C GLN A 210 5.56 -20.33 -11.80
N ALA A 211 5.40 -20.22 -13.13
CA ALA A 211 6.05 -19.18 -13.91
C ALA A 211 5.79 -17.80 -13.32
N ALA A 212 6.82 -16.96 -13.30
CA ALA A 212 6.71 -15.61 -12.75
C ALA A 212 7.58 -14.63 -13.52
N LEU A 213 7.14 -13.37 -13.53
CA LEU A 213 7.88 -12.23 -14.04
C LEU A 213 8.15 -11.27 -12.88
N LEU A 214 9.43 -10.96 -12.65
CA LEU A 214 9.90 -10.02 -11.66
C LEU A 214 10.31 -8.74 -12.37
N LEU A 215 9.65 -7.63 -12.06
CA LEU A 215 9.95 -6.32 -12.61
C LEU A 215 10.45 -5.41 -11.50
N SER A 216 11.74 -5.06 -11.52
CA SER A 216 12.34 -4.20 -10.50
C SER A 216 12.75 -2.85 -11.08
N TRP A 217 12.67 -1.80 -10.27
CA TRP A 217 13.09 -0.46 -10.63
C TRP A 217 13.79 0.20 -9.45
N LYS A 218 14.60 1.22 -9.74
CA LYS A 218 15.20 2.05 -8.71
C LYS A 218 14.14 3.00 -8.14
N ASP A 219 13.91 2.94 -6.85
CA ASP A 219 13.07 3.87 -6.12
C ASP A 219 13.93 5.05 -5.65
N ASP A 220 13.77 6.20 -6.30
CA ASP A 220 14.51 7.42 -5.99
C ASP A 220 14.16 8.01 -4.63
N GLU A 221 12.95 7.79 -4.10
CA GLU A 221 12.56 8.33 -2.78
C GLU A 221 13.33 7.61 -1.67
N ASN A 222 13.43 6.28 -1.76
CA ASN A 222 14.06 5.45 -0.74
C ASN A 222 15.52 5.08 -1.06
N GLN A 223 16.02 5.42 -2.25
CA GLN A 223 17.35 5.04 -2.75
C GLN A 223 17.59 3.52 -2.69
N ASP A 224 16.55 2.75 -3.02
CA ASP A 224 16.54 1.27 -2.96
C ASP A 224 15.91 0.69 -4.24
N ILE A 225 15.75 -0.63 -4.31
CA ILE A 225 15.08 -1.34 -5.39
C ILE A 225 13.70 -1.79 -4.91
N ALA A 226 12.68 -1.31 -5.60
CA ALA A 226 11.32 -1.83 -5.48
C ALA A 226 11.05 -2.85 -6.60
N SER A 227 10.10 -3.75 -6.39
CA SER A 227 9.78 -4.78 -7.38
C SER A 227 8.32 -5.20 -7.38
N TYR A 228 7.79 -5.50 -8.57
CA TYR A 228 6.55 -6.25 -8.72
C TYR A 228 6.87 -7.68 -9.13
N LEU A 229 6.19 -8.63 -8.51
CA LEU A 229 6.23 -10.04 -8.91
C LEU A 229 4.84 -10.45 -9.40
N PHE A 230 4.78 -10.82 -10.68
CA PHE A 230 3.59 -11.40 -11.31
C PHE A 230 3.79 -12.90 -11.34
N GLU A 231 2.99 -13.63 -10.56
CA GLU A 231 3.13 -15.06 -10.38
C GLU A 231 1.91 -15.79 -10.92
N ARG A 232 2.15 -16.82 -11.73
CA ARG A 232 1.13 -17.80 -12.10
C ARG A 232 0.86 -18.71 -10.89
N VAL A 233 -0.36 -18.64 -10.37
CA VAL A 233 -0.81 -19.47 -9.23
C VAL A 233 -1.49 -20.75 -9.72
N SER A 234 -2.22 -20.65 -10.84
CA SER A 234 -2.91 -21.76 -11.50
C SER A 234 -3.03 -21.49 -13.00
N ALA A 235 -3.70 -22.36 -13.75
CA ALA A 235 -3.93 -22.17 -15.18
C ALA A 235 -4.82 -20.95 -15.50
N ASP A 236 -5.63 -20.50 -14.55
CA ASP A 236 -6.63 -19.44 -14.69
C ASP A 236 -6.40 -18.23 -13.77
N LYS A 237 -5.40 -18.30 -12.88
CA LYS A 237 -5.17 -17.27 -11.87
C LYS A 237 -3.73 -16.82 -11.79
N ILE A 238 -3.57 -15.51 -11.70
CA ILE A 238 -2.31 -14.85 -11.38
C ILE A 238 -2.40 -14.21 -9.99
N ARG A 239 -1.24 -13.88 -9.43
CA ARG A 239 -1.09 -13.04 -8.24
C ARG A 239 -0.07 -11.95 -8.56
N VAL A 240 -0.36 -10.72 -8.14
CA VAL A 240 0.60 -9.62 -8.21
C VAL A 240 1.01 -9.22 -6.80
N MET A 241 2.31 -9.09 -6.60
CA MET A 241 2.89 -8.74 -5.30
C MET A 241 3.87 -7.59 -5.45
N LEU A 242 3.93 -6.73 -4.44
CA LEU A 242 4.91 -5.66 -4.28
C LEU A 242 5.99 -6.10 -3.28
N ARG A 243 7.24 -5.91 -3.65
CA ARG A 243 8.37 -5.84 -2.72
C ARG A 243 8.81 -4.37 -2.66
N PRO A 244 8.56 -3.65 -1.55
CA PRO A 244 8.83 -2.21 -1.48
C PRO A 244 10.32 -1.88 -1.41
N ARG A 245 11.15 -2.82 -0.93
CA ARG A 245 12.61 -2.71 -0.76
C ARG A 245 13.28 -4.04 -1.05
N LYS A 246 14.53 -4.03 -1.49
CA LYS A 246 15.23 -5.24 -1.95
C LYS A 246 15.26 -6.37 -0.93
N GLU A 247 15.51 -6.02 0.33
CA GLU A 247 15.64 -6.96 1.45
C GLU A 247 14.30 -7.32 2.11
N GLU A 248 13.19 -6.73 1.66
CA GLU A 248 11.85 -7.06 2.15
C GLU A 248 11.26 -8.24 1.39
N LYS A 249 10.30 -8.92 2.03
CA LYS A 249 9.49 -9.95 1.37
C LYS A 249 8.49 -9.33 0.39
N PHE A 250 7.91 -10.17 -0.46
CA PHE A 250 6.79 -9.79 -1.31
C PHE A 250 5.47 -9.76 -0.51
N TYR A 251 4.67 -8.72 -0.75
CA TYR A 251 3.34 -8.52 -0.18
C TYR A 251 2.30 -8.50 -1.30
N PRO A 252 1.18 -9.22 -1.17
CA PRO A 252 0.12 -9.16 -2.19
C PRO A 252 -0.42 -7.74 -2.31
N LEU A 253 -0.64 -7.29 -3.55
CA LEU A 253 -1.36 -6.05 -3.80
C LEU A 253 -2.86 -6.25 -3.54
N ASN A 254 -3.51 -5.20 -3.06
CA ASN A 254 -4.96 -5.21 -2.88
C ASN A 254 -5.67 -4.66 -4.12
N PRO A 255 -6.94 -5.03 -4.32
CA PRO A 255 -7.75 -4.50 -5.41
C PRO A 255 -7.95 -2.97 -5.38
N PHE A 256 -7.72 -2.33 -4.24
CA PHE A 256 -7.88 -0.88 -4.07
C PHE A 256 -6.55 -0.10 -4.15
N ASP A 257 -5.39 -0.75 -4.31
CA ASP A 257 -4.08 -0.09 -4.41
C ASP A 257 -3.88 0.54 -5.80
N ALA A 258 -4.74 1.49 -6.18
CA ALA A 258 -4.92 2.00 -7.55
C ALA A 258 -3.63 2.41 -8.26
N VAL A 259 -2.75 3.14 -7.56
CA VAL A 259 -1.45 3.59 -8.11
C VAL A 259 -0.57 2.40 -8.47
N HIS A 260 -0.46 1.42 -7.56
CA HIS A 260 0.33 0.22 -7.80
C HIS A 260 -0.25 -0.63 -8.92
N LEU A 261 -1.59 -0.76 -9.00
CA LEU A 261 -2.23 -1.52 -10.08
C LEU A 261 -1.96 -0.89 -11.46
N GLN A 262 -2.10 0.43 -11.57
CA GLN A 262 -1.81 1.15 -12.80
C GLN A 262 -0.32 1.06 -13.19
N GLN A 263 0.58 1.23 -12.21
CA GLN A 263 2.02 1.14 -12.44
C GLN A 263 2.45 -0.28 -12.81
N ALA A 264 1.95 -1.30 -12.11
CA ALA A 264 2.23 -2.70 -12.38
C ALA A 264 1.80 -3.07 -13.81
N LEU A 265 0.60 -2.68 -14.23
CA LEU A 265 0.11 -2.91 -15.60
C LEU A 265 0.99 -2.21 -16.64
N THR A 266 1.36 -0.95 -16.40
CA THR A 266 2.25 -0.19 -17.30
C THR A 266 3.62 -0.86 -17.44
N MET A 267 4.21 -1.29 -16.32
CA MET A 267 5.52 -1.95 -16.31
C MET A 267 5.45 -3.33 -16.97
N PHE A 268 4.33 -4.05 -16.82
CA PHE A 268 4.10 -5.32 -17.48
C PHE A 268 4.09 -5.17 -19.00
N HIS A 269 3.32 -4.20 -19.53
CA HIS A 269 3.26 -3.93 -20.97
C HIS A 269 4.62 -3.52 -21.54
N GLN A 270 5.38 -2.69 -20.82
CA GLN A 270 6.75 -2.33 -21.21
C GLN A 270 7.67 -3.55 -21.29
N ALA A 271 7.55 -4.48 -20.34
CA ALA A 271 8.32 -5.71 -20.36
C ALA A 271 7.89 -6.62 -21.52
N GLU A 272 6.59 -6.75 -21.80
CA GLU A 272 6.07 -7.52 -22.93
C GLU A 272 6.54 -6.95 -24.29
N GLU A 273 6.53 -5.63 -24.46
CA GLU A 273 7.10 -4.97 -25.64
C GLU A 273 8.60 -5.27 -25.79
N ALA A 274 9.38 -5.12 -24.72
CA ALA A 274 10.81 -5.39 -24.74
C ALA A 274 11.16 -6.85 -25.07
N LEU A 275 10.39 -7.79 -24.51
CA LEU A 275 10.58 -9.23 -24.73
C LEU A 275 10.15 -9.65 -26.13
N SER A 276 9.13 -9.00 -26.72
CA SER A 276 8.62 -9.29 -28.07
C SER A 276 9.43 -8.65 -29.21
N GLU A 277 9.94 -7.42 -29.05
CA GLU A 277 10.79 -6.77 -30.07
C GLU A 277 12.06 -7.57 -30.38
N THR A 278 12.59 -8.28 -29.38
CA THR A 278 13.78 -9.10 -29.55
C THR A 278 13.48 -10.40 -30.31
N GLN A 279 12.26 -10.94 -30.20
CA GLN A 279 11.82 -12.07 -31.03
C GLN A 279 11.72 -11.70 -32.51
N ARG A 280 11.43 -10.44 -32.84
CA ARG A 280 11.36 -9.97 -34.24
C ARG A 280 12.73 -9.73 -34.87
N ARG A 281 13.80 -9.63 -34.07
CA ARG A 281 15.18 -9.37 -34.54
C ARG A 281 16.07 -10.61 -34.56
N ALA A 282 15.60 -11.73 -34.02
CA ALA A 282 16.26 -13.04 -34.01
C ALA A 282 15.75 -13.91 -35.17
#